data_AF-A0A7X6B028-F1
#
_entry.id   AF-A0A7X6B028-F1
#
_cell.length_a   1.000
_cell.length_b   1.000
_cell.length_c   1.000
_cell.angle_alpha   90.00
_cell.angle_beta   90.00
_cell.angle_gamma   90.00
#
_symmetry.space_group_name_H-M   'P 1'
#
loop_
_entity.id
_entity.type
_entity.pdbx_description
1 polymer ?
#
loop_
_entity_poly.entity_id
_entity_poly.type
_entity_poly.pdbx_seq_one_letter_code
_entity_poly.pdbx_strand_id
1 'polypeptide(L)' 'MRCLFDVGECTLLQVAEAADIPVGRSFAALASLVQAGDVAKTRRGDSARYTITKVGEAKVRTWLRLGMASAPRGGAGRGE' A
#
# COMPACT_ATOMS: atom_id res chain seq x y z
N MET A 1 -3.21 3.73 -3.34
CA MET A 1 -1.84 3.13 -3.20
C MET A 1 -0.78 3.71 -4.13
N ARG A 2 -1.15 4.30 -5.28
CA ARG A 2 -0.20 4.85 -6.26
C ARG A 2 0.80 5.85 -5.66
N CYS A 3 0.40 6.66 -4.69
CA CYS A 3 1.27 7.69 -4.12
C CYS A 3 2.56 7.12 -3.50
N LEU A 4 2.50 6.01 -2.75
CA LEU A 4 3.66 5.44 -2.05
C LEU A 4 4.64 4.76 -3.01
N PHE A 5 4.16 4.32 -4.17
CA PHE A 5 4.95 3.64 -5.20
C PHE A 5 5.48 4.58 -6.30
N ASP A 6 4.76 5.67 -6.59
CA ASP A 6 5.00 6.54 -7.75
C ASP A 6 5.70 7.85 -7.36
N VAL A 7 5.35 8.42 -6.20
CA VAL A 7 5.82 9.75 -5.75
C VAL A 7 6.99 9.66 -4.76
N GLY A 8 7.22 8.48 -4.18
CA GLY A 8 8.32 8.22 -3.24
C GLY A 8 8.13 8.77 -1.82
N GLU A 9 7.31 9.80 -1.62
CA GLU A 9 7.01 10.34 -0.28
C GLU A 9 5.60 10.95 -0.25
N CYS A 10 4.73 10.47 0.66
CA CYS A 10 3.35 10.95 0.80
C CYS A 10 3.04 11.48 2.19
N THR A 11 2.11 12.44 2.29
CA THR A 11 1.50 12.79 3.57
C THR A 11 0.35 11.85 3.92
N LEU A 12 -0.08 11.85 5.20
CA LEU A 12 -1.25 11.10 5.64
C LEU A 12 -2.51 11.46 4.84
N LEU A 13 -2.69 12.74 4.52
CA LEU A 13 -3.84 13.23 3.76
C LEU A 13 -3.85 12.64 2.34
N GLN A 14 -2.70 12.70 1.64
CA GLN A 14 -2.55 12.14 0.31
C GLN A 14 -2.78 10.62 0.29
N VAL A 15 -2.38 9.91 1.34
CA VAL A 15 -2.65 8.47 1.47
C VAL A 15 -4.15 8.22 1.63
N ALA A 16 -4.83 9.00 2.47
CA ALA A 16 -6.27 8.88 2.69
C ALA A 16 -7.07 9.17 1.41
N GLU A 17 -6.73 10.24 0.69
CA GLU A 17 -7.32 10.59 -0.61
C GLU A 17 -7.08 9.49 -1.65
N ALA A 18 -5.83 9.01 -1.77
CA ALA A 18 -5.46 8.00 -2.76
C ALA A 18 -5.97 6.58 -2.45
N ALA A 19 -6.53 6.37 -1.25
CA ALA A 19 -7.13 5.12 -0.83
C ALA A 19 -8.66 5.24 -0.64
N ASP A 20 -9.22 6.44 -0.84
CA ASP A 20 -10.64 6.75 -0.64
C ASP A 20 -11.18 6.25 0.72
N ILE A 21 -10.40 6.47 1.78
CA ILE A 21 -10.75 6.06 3.15
C ILE A 21 -10.54 7.19 4.16
N PRO A 22 -11.26 7.16 5.31
CA PRO A 22 -11.10 8.17 6.34
C PRO A 22 -9.66 8.30 6.85
N VAL A 23 -9.23 9.52 7.14
CA VAL A 23 -7.89 9.85 7.65
C VAL A 23 -7.53 9.04 8.90
N GLY A 24 -8.47 8.86 9.84
CA GLY A 24 -8.24 8.07 11.05
C GLY A 24 -7.95 6.58 10.77
N ARG A 25 -8.63 5.98 9.79
CA ARG A 25 -8.34 4.59 9.36
C ARG A 25 -7.01 4.50 8.64
N SER A 26 -6.70 5.49 7.80
CA SER A 26 -5.40 5.58 7.12
C SER A 26 -4.24 5.69 8.11
N PHE A 27 -4.44 6.45 9.21
CA PHE A 27 -3.43 6.60 10.25
C PHE A 27 -3.14 5.28 10.97
N ALA A 28 -4.17 4.55 11.40
CA ALA A 28 -4.01 3.24 12.05
C ALA A 28 -3.32 2.21 11.13
N ALA A 29 -3.68 2.21 9.85
CA ALA A 29 -3.04 1.36 8.85
C ALA A 29 -1.56 1.71 8.66
N LEU A 30 -1.23 2.98 8.47
CA LEU A 30 0.16 3.44 8.34
C LEU A 30 0.98 3.17 9.60
N ALA A 31 0.42 3.37 10.79
CA ALA A 31 1.12 3.06 12.05
C ALA A 31 1.50 1.58 12.12
N SER A 32 0.60 0.68 11.71
CA SER A 32 0.86 -0.77 11.67
C SER A 32 1.95 -1.12 10.66
N LEU A 33 1.91 -0.51 9.46
CA LEU A 33 2.92 -0.72 8.42
C LEU A 33 4.29 -0.16 8.83
N VAL A 34 4.33 0.92 9.61
CA VAL A 34 5.56 1.48 10.16
C VAL A 34 6.16 0.56 11.22
N GLN A 35 5.34 0.03 12.14
CA GLN A 35 5.81 -0.96 13.12
C GLN A 35 6.35 -2.24 12.47
N ALA A 36 5.72 -2.67 11.36
CA ALA A 36 6.16 -3.82 10.59
C ALA A 36 7.44 -3.57 9.76
N GLY A 37 7.92 -2.32 9.66
CA GLY A 37 9.07 -1.95 8.86
C GLY A 37 8.80 -1.86 7.34
N ASP A 38 7.54 -1.93 6.94
CA ASP A 38 7.13 -1.88 5.52
C ASP A 38 7.04 -0.44 5.00
N VAL A 39 6.80 0.51 5.89
CA VAL A 39 6.77 1.94 5.60
C VAL A 39 7.69 2.67 6.57
N ALA A 40 8.48 3.60 6.06
CA ALA A 40 9.24 4.54 6.87
C ALA A 40 8.43 5.83 7.07
N LYS A 41 8.48 6.38 8.29
CA LYS A 41 7.90 7.68 8.62
C LYS A 41 9.03 8.67 8.84
N THR A 42 9.06 9.75 8.06
CA THR A 42 9.99 10.88 8.23
C THR A 42 9.21 12.12 8.65
N ARG A 43 9.82 12.96 9.51
CA ARG A 43 9.23 14.24 9.90
C ARG A 43 9.89 15.34 9.08
N ARG A 44 9.11 16.11 8.32
CA ARG A 44 9.56 17.33 7.65
C ARG A 44 8.75 18.51 8.18
N GLY A 45 9.36 19.31 9.06
CA GLY A 45 8.68 20.37 9.78
C GLY A 45 7.50 19.83 10.61
N ASP A 46 6.32 20.38 10.39
CA ASP A 46 5.08 19.99 11.07
C ASP A 46 4.36 18.79 10.42
N SER A 47 4.83 18.33 9.26
CA SER A 47 4.19 17.24 8.52
C SER A 47 4.93 15.91 8.65
N ALA A 48 4.16 14.84 8.87
CA ALA A 48 4.65 13.48 8.71
C ALA A 48 4.56 13.05 7.24
N ARG A 49 5.68 12.52 6.76
CA ARG A 49 5.87 12.00 5.41
C ARG A 49 6.11 10.48 5.52
N TYR A 50 5.58 9.73 4.57
CA TYR A 50 5.60 8.27 4.55
C TYR A 50 6.16 7.77 3.23
N THR A 51 7.06 6.79 3.29
CA THR A 51 7.72 6.18 2.13
C THR A 51 7.73 4.67 2.28
N ILE A 52 7.48 3.93 1.21
CA ILE A 52 7.61 2.47 1.24
C ILE A 52 9.08 2.07 1.37
N THR A 53 9.38 1.11 2.24
CA THR A 53 10.75 0.59 2.37
C THR A 53 11.01 -0.46 1.29
N LYS A 54 12.28 -0.83 1.09
CA LYS A 54 12.63 -1.97 0.22
C LYS A 54 11.95 -3.28 0.64
N VAL A 55 11.75 -3.46 1.96
CA VAL A 55 11.05 -4.63 2.52
C VAL A 55 9.56 -4.58 2.17
N GLY A 56 8.91 -3.45 2.40
CA GLY A 56 7.50 -3.27 2.05
C GLY A 56 7.25 -3.45 0.56
N GLU A 57 8.13 -2.93 -0.29
CA GLU A 57 8.04 -3.08 -1.75
C GLU A 57 8.15 -4.56 -2.17
N ALA A 58 9.08 -5.31 -1.58
CA ALA A 58 9.21 -6.74 -1.84
C ALA A 58 7.96 -7.53 -1.40
N LYS A 59 7.35 -7.18 -0.27
CA LYS A 59 6.09 -7.79 0.20
C LYS A 59 4.94 -7.49 -0.75
N VAL A 60 4.75 -6.24 -1.18
CA VAL A 60 3.68 -5.90 -2.13
C VAL A 60 3.91 -6.58 -3.47
N ARG A 61 5.15 -6.63 -3.97
CA ARG A 61 5.48 -7.33 -5.21
C ARG A 61 5.18 -8.83 -5.11
N THR A 62 5.52 -9.45 -3.97
CA THR A 62 5.19 -10.86 -3.70
C THR A 62 3.68 -11.06 -3.65
N TRP A 63 2.95 -10.18 -2.94
CA TRP A 63 1.50 -10.23 -2.86
C TRP A 63 0.83 -10.06 -4.23
N LEU A 64 1.30 -9.14 -5.07
CA LEU A 64 0.79 -8.97 -6.44
C LEU A 64 1.04 -10.21 -7.31
N ARG A 65 2.23 -10.83 -7.20
CA ARG A 65 2.55 -12.06 -7.92
C ARG A 65 1.67 -13.23 -7.47
N LEU A 66 1.45 -13.38 -6.16
CA LEU A 66 0.62 -14.44 -5.60
C LEU A 66 -0.87 -14.20 -5.87
N GLY A 67 -1.34 -12.96 -5.79
CA GLY A 67 -2.71 -12.57 -6.16
C GLY A 67 -3.00 -12.77 -7.65
N MET A 68 -2.00 -12.61 -8.52
CA MET A 68 -2.09 -12.97 -9.94
C MET A 68 -2.03 -14.48 -10.18
N ALA A 69 -1.30 -15.23 -9.35
CA ALA A 69 -1.27 -16.70 -9.42
C ALA A 69 -2.61 -17.32 -8.98
N SER A 70 -3.39 -16.63 -8.14
CA SER A 70 -4.71 -17.06 -7.68
C SER A 70 -5.89 -16.51 -8.50
N ALA A 71 -5.64 -15.73 -9.56
CA ALA A 71 -6.70 -15.33 -10.49
C ALA A 71 -7.04 -16.54 -11.37
N PRO A 72 -8.25 -17.13 -11.30
CA PRO A 72 -8.60 -18.25 -12.16
C PRO A 72 -8.58 -17.78 -13.62
N ARG A 73 -7.53 -18.15 -14.35
CA ARG A 73 -7.55 -18.12 -15.81
C ARG A 73 -8.32 -19.34 -16.27
N GLY A 74 -9.59 -19.14 -16.61
CA GLY A 74 -10.35 -20.12 -17.39
C GLY A 74 -11.59 -20.66 -16.67
N GLY A 75 -12.73 -20.16 -17.13
CA GLY A 75 -14.04 -20.76 -16.94
C GLY A 75 -14.98 -20.38 -18.09
N ALA A 76 -14.46 -20.19 -19.30
CA ALA A 76 -15.26 -20.31 -20.52
C ALA A 76 -15.24 -21.80 -20.88
N GLY A 77 -16.24 -22.55 -20.40
CA GLY A 77 -16.29 -24.00 -20.53
C GLY A 77 -17.70 -24.53 -20.28
N ARG A 78 -18.52 -24.43 -21.33
CA ARG A 78 -19.75 -25.15 -21.65
C ARG A 78 -19.90 -26.56 -21.04
N GLY A 79 -21.12 -26.92 -20.62
CA GLY A 79 -21.64 -28.27 -20.34
C GLY A 79 -22.12 -28.39 -18.89
N GLU A 80 -23.36 -28.76 -18.56
CA GLU A 80 -24.51 -29.36 -19.27
C GLU A 80 -25.82 -28.74 -18.75
#